data_AF-A0A086TGH0-F1
#
_entry.id   AF-A0A086TGH0-F1
#
_cell.length_a   1.000
_cell.length_b   1.000
_cell.length_c   1.000
_cell.angle_alpha   90.00
_cell.angle_beta   90.00
_cell.angle_gamma   90.00
#
_symmetry.space_group_name_H-M   'P 1'
#
loop_
_entity.id
_entity.type
_entity.pdbx_description
1 polymer ?
#
loop_
_entity_poly.entity_id
_entity_poly.type
_entity_poly.pdbx_seq_one_letter_code
_entity_poly.pdbx_strand_id
1 'polypeptide(L)'
;MYNAEPSRYTPDSWRRPQMPTHILVENHTDGSLRRRYGSRFPLAITKDTTTNSILSFLAPDPLRYKVVVYWNDNTKETLEEWISTTELRQHASHLEVKKKKRVHFA
;
A
#
# COMPACT_ATOMS: atom_id res chain seq x y z
N MET A 1 1.84 4.29 61.80
CA MET A 1 2.50 5.11 60.77
C MET A 1 3.03 4.17 59.71
N TYR A 2 2.35 4.06 58.56
CA TYR A 2 2.84 3.27 57.44
C TYR A 2 3.37 4.23 56.38
N ASN A 3 4.69 4.19 56.15
CA ASN A 3 5.34 4.91 55.05
C ASN A 3 4.90 4.23 53.74
N ALA A 4 4.12 4.94 52.92
CA ALA A 4 3.83 4.52 51.57
C ALA A 4 5.00 4.93 50.67
N GLU A 5 5.77 3.95 50.21
CA GLU A 5 6.71 4.15 49.09
C GLU A 5 5.92 4.55 47.83
N PRO A 6 6.30 5.60 47.09
CA PRO A 6 5.68 5.89 45.81
C PRO A 6 6.08 4.80 44.82
N SER A 7 5.09 4.01 44.42
CA SER A 7 5.20 3.00 43.37
C SER A 7 5.84 3.60 42.11
N ARG A 8 7.01 3.09 41.71
CA ARG A 8 7.68 3.40 40.44
C ARG A 8 6.99 2.71 39.26
N TYR A 9 5.69 2.92 39.12
CA TYR A 9 4.98 2.53 37.91
C TYR A 9 5.32 3.55 36.81
N THR A 10 6.46 3.36 36.14
CA THR A 10 6.64 3.89 34.80
C THR A 10 5.80 3.02 33.87
N PRO A 11 4.74 3.53 33.22
CA PRO A 11 4.11 2.77 32.16
C PRO A 11 5.12 2.70 31.03
N ASP A 12 5.74 1.53 30.92
CA ASP A 12 6.53 1.09 29.78
C ASP A 12 5.76 1.46 28.51
N SER A 13 6.34 2.37 27.73
CA SER A 13 5.76 2.94 26.53
C SER A 13 5.78 1.89 25.42
N TRP A 14 4.92 0.88 25.53
CA TRP A 14 4.76 -0.16 24.53
C TRP A 14 4.37 0.48 23.21
N ARG A 15 5.29 0.39 22.23
CA ARG A 15 5.12 0.73 20.81
C ARG A 15 3.66 0.69 20.41
N ARG A 16 3.04 1.84 20.13
CA ARG A 16 1.72 1.87 19.51
C ARG A 16 1.77 0.96 18.28
N PRO A 17 0.91 -0.07 18.15
CA PRO A 17 0.84 -0.82 16.92
C PRO A 17 0.58 0.20 15.82
N GLN A 18 1.53 0.36 14.90
CA GLN A 18 1.32 1.22 13.74
C GLN A 18 0.10 0.67 13.02
N MET A 19 -1.00 1.42 13.05
CA MET A 19 -2.22 1.01 12.38
C MET A 19 -1.92 0.82 10.89
N PRO A 20 -2.47 -0.24 10.26
CA PRO A 20 -2.33 -0.42 8.83
C PRO A 20 -2.88 0.82 8.11
N THR A 21 -2.07 1.36 7.20
CA THR A 21 -2.51 2.45 6.34
C THR A 21 -3.31 1.83 5.20
N HIS A 22 -4.55 2.28 5.01
CA HIS A 22 -5.38 1.82 3.91
C HIS A 22 -5.21 2.75 2.72
N ILE A 23 -4.88 2.20 1.56
CA ILE A 23 -4.83 2.94 0.30
C ILE A 23 -5.91 2.37 -0.62
N LEU A 24 -6.70 3.24 -1.25
CA LEU A 24 -7.73 2.80 -2.19
C LEU A 24 -7.06 2.27 -3.47
N VAL A 25 -7.53 1.13 -3.96
CA VAL A 25 -7.13 0.55 -5.23
C VAL A 25 -8.28 0.62 -6.22
N GLU A 26 -8.03 1.21 -7.39
CA GLU A 26 -8.90 1.19 -8.56
C GLU A 26 -8.39 0.13 -9.54
N ASN A 27 -9.17 -0.92 -9.75
CA ASN A 27 -8.80 -2.04 -10.60
C ASN A 27 -9.60 -2.01 -11.91
N HIS A 28 -8.93 -1.61 -12.99
CA HIS A 28 -9.47 -1.55 -14.34
C HIS A 28 -9.15 -2.81 -15.16
N THR A 29 -8.61 -3.85 -14.52
CA THR A 29 -8.33 -5.13 -15.18
C THR A 29 -9.54 -6.05 -15.15
N ASP A 30 -9.58 -7.04 -16.01
CA ASP A 30 -10.58 -8.11 -16.12
C ASP A 30 -10.12 -9.42 -15.44
N GLY A 31 -9.04 -9.36 -14.65
CA GLY A 31 -8.39 -10.50 -14.02
C GLY A 31 -9.06 -11.05 -12.75
N SER A 32 -8.41 -12.06 -12.16
CA SER A 32 -8.83 -12.72 -10.91
C SER A 32 -9.00 -11.72 -9.75
N LEU A 33 -8.16 -10.68 -9.71
CA LEU A 33 -8.24 -9.60 -8.72
C LEU A 33 -9.59 -8.88 -8.77
N ARG A 34 -10.11 -8.56 -9.96
CA ARG A 34 -11.41 -7.88 -10.12
C ARG A 34 -12.57 -8.78 -9.74
N ARG A 35 -12.48 -10.09 -10.03
CA ARG A 35 -13.50 -11.05 -9.62
C ARG A 35 -13.57 -11.22 -8.10
N ARG A 36 -12.43 -11.12 -7.41
CA ARG A 36 -12.34 -11.33 -5.97
C ARG A 36 -12.70 -10.09 -5.14
N TYR A 37 -12.25 -8.91 -5.57
CA TYR A 37 -12.36 -7.68 -4.78
C TYR A 37 -13.18 -6.58 -5.46
N GLY A 38 -13.67 -6.81 -6.68
CA GLY A 38 -14.38 -5.80 -7.46
C GLY A 38 -13.44 -4.79 -8.15
N SER A 39 -14.04 -3.71 -8.65
CA SER A 39 -13.31 -2.63 -9.33
C SER A 39 -12.67 -1.62 -8.38
N ARG A 40 -13.09 -1.56 -7.12
CA ARG A 40 -12.52 -0.68 -6.10
C ARG A 40 -12.47 -1.39 -4.76
N PHE A 41 -11.30 -1.41 -4.12
CA PHE A 41 -11.12 -2.02 -2.80
C PHE A 41 -10.00 -1.36 -2.00
N PRO A 42 -10.05 -1.36 -0.66
CA PRO A 42 -8.96 -0.88 0.16
C PRO A 42 -7.83 -1.92 0.24
N LEU A 43 -6.58 -1.47 0.10
CA LEU A 43 -5.39 -2.26 0.36
C LEU A 43 -4.77 -1.81 1.68
N ALA A 44 -4.63 -2.74 2.63
CA ALA A 44 -3.94 -2.49 3.89
C ALA A 44 -2.42 -2.61 3.69
N ILE A 45 -1.69 -1.54 3.99
CA ILE A 45 -0.23 -1.49 3.99
C ILE A 45 0.24 -1.47 5.44
N THR A 46 0.96 -2.52 5.82
CA THR A 46 1.58 -2.66 7.13
C THR A 46 3.05 -2.25 7.07
N LYS A 47 3.70 -2.14 8.23
CA LYS A 47 5.14 -1.84 8.31
C LYS A 47 6.01 -2.88 7.59
N ASP A 48 5.54 -4.12 7.50
CA ASP A 48 6.26 -5.25 6.91
C ASP A 48 5.92 -5.44 5.43
N THR A 49 4.98 -4.64 4.91
CA THR A 49 4.60 -4.66 3.50
C THR A 49 5.71 -4.02 2.66
N THR A 50 6.20 -4.76 1.67
CA THR A 50 7.16 -4.26 0.68
C THR A 50 6.45 -3.87 -0.62
N THR A 51 7.09 -2.98 -1.39
CA THR A 51 6.58 -2.57 -2.71
C THR A 51 6.46 -3.75 -3.65
N ASN A 52 7.42 -4.68 -3.61
CA ASN A 52 7.36 -5.92 -4.39
C ASN A 52 6.16 -6.81 -3.99
N SER A 53 5.83 -6.92 -2.70
CA SER A 53 4.63 -7.63 -2.25
C SER A 53 3.34 -6.97 -2.77
N ILE A 54 3.28 -5.64 -2.80
CA ILE A 54 2.15 -4.89 -3.36
C ILE A 54 2.02 -5.16 -4.86
N LEU A 55 3.14 -5.09 -5.60
CA LEU A 55 3.19 -5.37 -7.04
C LEU A 55 2.75 -6.80 -7.36
N SER A 56 3.29 -7.77 -6.63
CA SER A 56 2.95 -9.19 -6.80
C SER A 56 1.47 -9.48 -6.52
N PHE A 57 0.87 -8.75 -5.56
CA PHE A 57 -0.55 -8.89 -5.24
C PHE A 57 -1.45 -8.22 -6.29
N LEU A 58 -1.15 -6.98 -6.69
CA LEU A 58 -1.99 -6.18 -7.59
C LEU A 58 -1.80 -6.51 -9.07
N ALA A 59 -0.58 -6.87 -9.47
CA ALA A 59 -0.19 -7.17 -10.83
C ALA A 59 0.63 -8.48 -10.89
N PRO A 60 0.02 -9.63 -10.56
CA PRO A 60 0.71 -10.93 -10.56
C PRO A 60 1.25 -11.33 -11.94
N ASP A 61 0.70 -10.76 -13.02
CA ASP A 61 1.25 -10.82 -14.37
C ASP A 61 1.81 -9.43 -14.75
N PRO A 62 3.08 -9.14 -14.40
CA PRO A 62 3.71 -7.84 -14.65
C PRO A 62 3.96 -7.60 -16.14
N LEU A 63 3.86 -8.60 -17.02
CA LEU A 63 3.97 -8.41 -18.46
C LEU A 63 2.69 -7.81 -19.05
N ARG A 64 1.53 -8.08 -18.44
CA ARG A 64 0.22 -7.59 -18.91
C ARG A 64 -0.28 -6.38 -18.14
N TYR A 65 0.05 -6.26 -16.86
CA TYR A 65 -0.49 -5.22 -15.99
C TYR A 65 0.59 -4.34 -15.41
N LYS A 66 0.22 -3.11 -15.07
CA LYS A 66 1.02 -2.19 -14.28
C LYS A 66 0.16 -1.56 -13.20
N VAL A 67 0.81 -1.19 -12.11
CA VAL A 67 0.22 -0.40 -11.03
C VAL A 67 0.70 1.04 -11.22
N VAL A 68 -0.20 2.00 -11.16
CA VAL A 68 0.10 3.43 -11.22
C VAL A 68 -0.24 4.02 -9.86
N VAL A 69 0.68 4.80 -9.31
CA VAL A 69 0.44 5.56 -8.10
C VAL A 69 -0.08 6.93 -8.50
N TYR A 70 -1.16 7.35 -7.86
CA TYR A 70 -1.62 8.73 -7.91
C TYR A 70 -1.22 9.41 -6.61
N TRP A 71 -0.42 10.45 -6.72
CA TRP A 71 0.09 11.21 -5.60
C TRP A 71 -0.85 12.36 -5.24
N ASN A 72 -0.74 12.86 -4.01
CA ASN A 72 -1.55 13.97 -3.50
C ASN A 72 -1.30 15.29 -4.23
N ASP A 73 -0.19 15.43 -4.96
CA ASP A 73 0.16 16.59 -5.78
C ASP A 73 -0.39 16.50 -7.23
N ASN A 74 -1.29 15.54 -7.50
CA ASN A 74 -1.85 15.22 -8.81
C ASN A 74 -0.84 14.66 -9.83
N THR A 75 0.38 14.33 -9.42
CA THR A 75 1.31 13.61 -10.27
C THR A 75 1.01 12.10 -10.26
N LYS A 76 1.49 11.41 -11.29
CA LYS A 76 1.31 9.96 -11.43
C LYS A 76 2.58 9.31 -11.93
N GLU A 77 2.91 8.17 -11.36
CA GLU A 77 4.03 7.35 -11.82
C GLU A 77 3.69 5.86 -11.79
N THR A 78 4.47 5.06 -12.51
CA THR A 78 4.32 3.61 -12.43
C THR A 78 4.94 3.15 -11.12
N LEU A 79 4.22 2.33 -10.35
CA LEU A 79 4.77 1.75 -9.14
C LEU A 79 5.90 0.80 -9.53
N GLU A 80 7.08 1.08 -9.02
CA GLU A 80 8.30 0.33 -9.28
C GLU A 80 8.99 0.05 -7.94
N GLU A 81 9.90 -0.93 -7.91
CA GLU A 81 10.48 -1.44 -6.65
C GLU A 81 11.25 -0.38 -5.84
N TRP A 82 11.82 0.63 -6.50
CA TRP A 82 12.55 1.71 -5.84
C TRP A 82 11.65 2.69 -5.06
N ILE A 83 10.34 2.70 -5.32
CA ILE A 83 9.40 3.56 -4.59
C ILE A 83 9.17 2.93 -3.22
N SER A 84 9.41 3.71 -2.16
CA SER A 84 9.29 3.19 -0.81
C SER A 84 7.82 3.05 -0.37
N THR A 85 7.51 2.02 0.43
CA THR A 85 6.18 1.91 1.03
C THR A 85 5.87 3.03 2.02
N THR A 86 6.91 3.66 2.59
CA THR A 86 6.77 4.87 3.40
C THR A 86 6.21 6.03 2.58
N GLU A 87 6.75 6.28 1.38
CA GLU A 87 6.23 7.31 0.47
C GLU A 87 4.80 7.03 0.05
N LEU A 88 4.48 5.77 -0.29
CA LEU A 88 3.11 5.37 -0.60
C LEU A 88 2.16 5.70 0.55
N ARG A 89 2.52 5.36 1.78
CA ARG A 89 1.68 5.59 2.97
C ARG A 89 1.47 7.07 3.27
N GLN A 90 2.44 7.92 2.95
CA GLN A 90 2.40 9.35 3.29
C GLN A 90 1.81 10.22 2.18
N HIS A 91 2.02 9.85 0.92
CA HIS A 91 1.78 10.74 -0.21
C HIS A 91 0.85 10.17 -1.29
N ALA A 92 0.57 8.86 -1.30
CA ALA A 92 -0.32 8.30 -2.30
C ALA A 92 -1.79 8.58 -1.94
N SER A 93 -2.52 9.11 -2.92
CA SER A 93 -3.97 9.26 -2.88
C SER A 93 -4.67 7.92 -3.13
N HIS A 94 -4.26 7.22 -4.19
CA HIS A 94 -4.78 5.91 -4.57
C HIS A 94 -3.84 5.18 -5.54
N LEU A 95 -4.09 3.89 -5.75
CA LEU A 95 -3.41 3.06 -6.72
C LEU A 95 -4.37 2.67 -7.84
N GLU A 96 -3.89 2.67 -9.07
CA GLU A 96 -4.65 2.23 -10.24
C GLU A 96 -3.97 1.00 -10.86
N VAL A 97 -4.69 -0.11 -11.01
CA VAL A 97 -4.22 -1.30 -11.73
C VAL A 97 -4.80 -1.29 -13.13
N LYS A 98 -3.93 -1.27 -14.15
CA LYS A 98 -4.36 -1.25 -15.55
C LYS A 98 -3.47 -2.07 -16.47
N LYS A 99 -3.98 -2.37 -17.67
CA LYS A 99 -3.24 -3.08 -18.72
C LYS A 99 -2.09 -2.23 -19.24
N LYS A 100 -0.93 -2.86 -19.48
CA LYS A 100 0.18 -2.27 -20.22
C LYS A 100 -0.24 -2.10 -21.67
N LYS A 101 0.01 -0.92 -22.24
CA LYS A 101 -0.21 -0.66 -23.67
C LYS A 101 0.89 -1.42 -24.43
N ARG A 102 0.51 -2.41 -25.24
CA ARG A 102 1.46 -3.05 -26.16
C ARG A 102 1.78 -2.05 -27.27
N VAL A 103 3.03 -1.63 -27.36
CA VAL A 103 3.53 -0.89 -28.51
C VAL A 103 3.95 -1.96 -29.52
N HIS A 104 3.20 -2.10 -30.61
CA HIS A 104 3.70 -2.83 -31.78
C HIS A 104 4.70 -1.92 -32.47
N PHE A 105 5.98 -2.29 -32.44
CA PHE A 105 6.93 -1.79 -33.43
C PHE A 105 6.55 -2.46 -34.75
N ALA A 106 6.01 -1.66 -35.68
CA ALA A 106 5.79 -2.05 -37.06
C ALA A 106 7.05 -1.73 -37.87
#